data_AF-A0A6N2UVW4-F1
#
_entry.id   AF-A0A6N2UVW4-F1
#
_cell.length_a   1.000
_cell.length_b   1.000
_cell.length_c   1.000
_cell.angle_alpha   90.00
_cell.angle_beta   90.00
_cell.angle_gamma   90.00
#
_symmetry.space_group_name_H-M   'P 1'
#
loop_
_entity.id
_entity.type
_entity.pdbx_description
1 polymer ?
#
loop_
_entity_poly.entity_id
_entity_poly.type
_entity_poly.pdbx_seq_one_letter_code
_entity_poly.pdbx_strand_id
1 'polypeptide(L)'
;MREIDLGPVQGPLTFVTPEEFGAKGDGLTDDSDAFKNALLTGKKVICMPKKVYNFIKPVDVKRIYAGHLDLNGSLLKNFHILVNLNDAGNDWRQTYPVGKFVIENGEVGGTWGERPANWEVPVIKTGTQMRLQHLKFTNAPYMLAMVNQYLDYMAFEDCLYIENHALFQENVLKLDAINVIGTDGNAKKIDGTAQNLAGDAWIFKQCNEWYSPNNKDYKMIAFHNNSAATMINCIQSGFRIGGSYSDYARVVCISCHYEEEGSMPVTGGQYWYLCSALFLGCFFWGNYQLFNFKSVQYINCTFVQTIDNYRLPHRDFAFFTNGKYLHELDCVMQNCGVGGNYIIDTKGIKQTRKSPKKTYNKFMDYLNIANLSTKVMQNWEHAKFNQTGQYTYEMYVLATELDNYSYSFKTQQINITNERTQVTALLGNAIGGFGIRAIRTSPNGEIHETILHSSSEIAIGDDGNLVARNLVFHDYGEWCDFGFNDDIKTQLPNIWKKISKKPNMIKNMQMLEANGVLVTKDNSTITTDISGMIQVKKA
;
A
#
# COMPACT_ATOMS: atom_id res chain seq x y z
N MET A 1 -33.88 73.55 -16.41
CA MET A 1 -32.55 72.99 -16.13
C MET A 1 -32.30 73.01 -14.63
N ARG A 2 -32.40 71.85 -14.00
CA ARG A 2 -31.72 71.47 -12.75
C ARG A 2 -31.40 69.99 -12.93
N GLU A 3 -30.12 69.66 -12.93
CA GLU A 3 -29.65 68.28 -12.90
C GLU A 3 -30.08 67.63 -11.58
N ILE A 4 -30.61 66.43 -11.67
CA ILE A 4 -30.68 65.49 -10.55
C ILE A 4 -29.68 64.40 -10.90
N ASP A 5 -28.61 64.37 -10.12
CA ASP A 5 -27.55 63.37 -10.14
C ASP A 5 -28.14 62.02 -9.69
N LEU A 6 -28.26 61.07 -10.61
CA LEU A 6 -28.61 59.68 -10.32
C LEU A 6 -27.32 58.88 -10.45
N GLY A 7 -26.66 58.67 -9.30
CA GLY A 7 -25.50 57.79 -9.18
C GLY A 7 -25.77 56.37 -9.73
N PRO A 8 -24.71 55.56 -9.92
CA PRO A 8 -24.82 54.28 -10.60
C PRO A 8 -25.77 53.33 -9.85
N VAL A 9 -26.77 52.82 -10.59
CA VAL A 9 -27.69 51.78 -10.14
C VAL A 9 -26.88 50.50 -9.88
N GLN A 10 -26.60 50.20 -8.61
CA GLN A 10 -26.08 48.90 -8.19
C GLN A 10 -27.17 47.84 -8.40
N GLY A 11 -26.93 46.86 -9.27
CA GLY A 11 -27.73 45.64 -9.33
C GLY A 11 -27.67 44.88 -7.99
N PRO A 12 -28.64 44.00 -7.68
CA PRO A 12 -28.66 43.29 -6.41
C PRO A 12 -27.39 42.45 -6.26
N LEU A 13 -26.59 42.75 -5.23
CA LEU A 13 -25.37 41.99 -4.92
C LEU A 13 -25.70 40.50 -4.80
N THR A 14 -25.01 39.68 -5.59
CA THR A 14 -25.07 38.21 -5.61
C THR A 14 -24.37 37.56 -4.43
N PHE A 15 -23.68 38.37 -3.62
CA PHE A 15 -23.00 37.99 -2.40
C PHE A 15 -23.20 39.03 -1.30
N VAL A 16 -22.84 38.70 -0.07
CA VAL A 16 -22.74 39.63 1.07
C VAL A 16 -21.45 39.33 1.85
N THR A 17 -20.95 40.30 2.60
CA THR A 17 -19.84 40.09 3.53
C THR A 17 -20.31 40.05 4.99
N PRO A 18 -19.60 39.37 5.90
CA PRO A 18 -19.91 39.45 7.34
C PRO A 18 -19.88 40.88 7.91
N GLU A 19 -19.05 41.76 7.35
CA GLU A 19 -18.91 43.16 7.78
C GLU A 19 -20.20 43.97 7.60
N GLU A 20 -20.99 43.66 6.56
CA GLU A 20 -22.32 44.27 6.36
C GLU A 20 -23.28 43.99 7.53
N PHE A 21 -22.98 42.95 8.33
CA PHE A 21 -23.74 42.55 9.51
C PHE A 21 -23.01 42.81 10.83
N GLY A 22 -21.94 43.63 10.78
CA GLY A 22 -21.23 44.10 11.97
C GLY A 22 -19.99 43.29 12.37
N ALA A 23 -19.54 42.33 11.54
CA ALA A 23 -18.24 41.69 11.78
C ALA A 23 -17.10 42.71 11.69
N LYS A 24 -16.05 42.53 12.51
CA LYS A 24 -14.83 43.36 12.44
C LYS A 24 -13.66 42.63 11.81
N GLY A 25 -13.55 41.31 12.04
CA GLY A 25 -12.43 40.50 11.57
C GLY A 25 -11.08 40.99 12.12
N ASP A 26 -11.06 41.41 13.38
CA ASP A 26 -9.88 41.88 14.11
C ASP A 26 -9.22 40.81 15.00
N GLY A 27 -9.77 39.59 15.00
CA GLY A 27 -9.33 38.44 15.78
C GLY A 27 -9.69 38.50 17.26
N LEU A 28 -10.44 39.52 17.70
CA LEU A 28 -10.78 39.77 19.10
C LEU A 28 -12.29 39.91 19.30
N THR A 29 -12.93 40.73 18.48
CA THR A 29 -14.38 40.98 18.52
C THR A 29 -15.14 39.69 18.19
N ASP A 30 -16.23 39.44 18.90
CA ASP A 30 -17.14 38.34 18.59
C ASP A 30 -17.89 38.61 17.28
N ASP A 31 -17.57 37.86 16.24
CA ASP A 31 -18.14 37.97 14.90
C ASP A 31 -19.29 36.97 14.67
N SER A 32 -19.68 36.19 15.69
CA SER A 32 -20.62 35.08 15.57
C SER A 32 -21.99 35.48 15.00
N ASP A 33 -22.59 36.57 15.50
CA ASP A 33 -23.92 37.01 15.04
C ASP A 33 -23.87 37.57 13.62
N ALA A 34 -22.77 38.23 13.24
CA ALA A 34 -22.59 38.78 11.91
C ALA A 34 -22.54 37.67 10.84
N PHE A 35 -21.77 36.60 11.09
CA PHE A 35 -21.75 35.43 10.21
C PHE A 35 -23.10 34.72 10.13
N LYS A 36 -23.79 34.56 11.28
CA LYS A 36 -25.14 34.00 11.30
C LYS A 36 -26.08 34.81 10.42
N ASN A 37 -26.12 36.12 10.58
CA ASN A 37 -27.02 36.99 9.82
C ASN A 37 -26.68 37.00 8.33
N ALA A 38 -25.39 37.02 7.97
CA ALA A 38 -24.94 36.91 6.58
C ALA A 38 -25.43 35.62 5.92
N LEU A 39 -25.26 34.47 6.59
CA LEU A 39 -25.70 33.17 6.09
C LEU A 39 -27.22 33.06 5.97
N LEU A 40 -27.97 33.67 6.89
CA LEU A 40 -29.44 33.69 6.86
C LEU A 40 -30.01 34.49 5.68
N THR A 41 -29.22 35.29 4.97
CA THR A 41 -29.66 35.95 3.73
C THR A 41 -29.89 34.98 2.58
N GLY A 42 -29.30 33.78 2.63
CA GLY A 42 -29.29 32.81 1.53
C GLY A 42 -28.41 33.20 0.34
N LYS A 43 -27.69 34.32 0.39
CA LYS A 43 -26.70 34.73 -0.61
C LYS A 43 -25.36 34.05 -0.38
N LYS A 44 -24.46 34.08 -1.36
CA LYS A 44 -23.06 33.69 -1.15
C LYS A 44 -22.44 34.64 -0.11
N VAL A 45 -21.85 34.09 0.95
CA VAL A 45 -21.10 34.87 1.95
C VAL A 45 -19.64 34.83 1.57
N ILE A 46 -19.02 35.99 1.38
CA ILE A 46 -17.60 36.12 1.07
C ILE A 46 -16.96 36.97 2.16
N CYS A 47 -15.99 36.40 2.87
CA CYS A 47 -15.20 37.14 3.84
C CYS A 47 -14.34 38.19 3.13
N MET A 48 -14.07 39.29 3.81
CA MET A 48 -13.01 40.21 3.36
C MET A 48 -11.66 39.50 3.43
N PRO A 49 -10.75 39.72 2.47
CA PRO A 49 -9.59 38.86 2.31
C PRO A 49 -8.63 38.96 3.50
N LYS A 50 -8.10 37.80 3.93
CA LYS A 50 -7.04 37.67 4.97
C LYS A 50 -7.42 38.26 6.33
N LYS A 51 -8.70 38.29 6.67
CA LYS A 51 -9.18 38.71 7.99
C LYS A 51 -9.03 37.59 9.01
N VAL A 52 -9.11 37.95 10.29
CA VAL A 52 -9.16 36.98 11.40
C VAL A 52 -10.47 37.22 12.14
N TYR A 53 -11.41 36.29 12.07
CA TYR A 53 -12.71 36.42 12.74
C TYR A 53 -12.70 35.57 14.00
N ASN A 54 -13.19 36.11 15.12
CA ASN A 54 -13.24 35.39 16.40
C ASN A 54 -14.68 35.04 16.77
N PHE A 55 -14.89 33.82 17.25
CA PHE A 55 -16.20 33.31 17.60
C PHE A 55 -16.23 32.91 19.08
N ILE A 56 -17.12 33.49 19.87
CA ILE A 56 -17.31 33.07 21.28
C ILE A 56 -18.50 32.13 21.44
N LYS A 57 -19.33 32.00 20.39
CA LYS A 57 -20.52 31.14 20.36
C LYS A 57 -20.69 30.52 18.96
N PRO A 58 -21.45 29.42 18.84
CA PRO A 58 -21.68 28.81 17.53
C PRO A 58 -22.48 29.72 16.59
N VAL A 59 -22.15 29.66 15.29
CA VAL A 59 -22.97 30.19 14.21
C VAL A 59 -24.19 29.27 14.04
N ASP A 60 -25.29 29.65 14.68
CA ASP A 60 -26.53 28.87 14.70
C ASP A 60 -27.39 29.17 13.46
N VAL A 61 -27.28 28.29 12.46
CA VAL A 61 -28.04 28.30 11.21
C VAL A 61 -28.75 26.96 10.99
N LYS A 62 -29.25 26.34 12.06
CA LYS A 62 -29.88 25.00 12.06
C LYS A 62 -31.05 24.83 11.09
N ARG A 63 -31.59 25.91 10.55
CA ARG A 63 -32.75 25.91 9.66
C ARG A 63 -32.40 26.08 8.18
N ILE A 64 -31.16 26.42 7.83
CA ILE A 64 -30.75 26.51 6.43
C ILE A 64 -30.26 25.16 5.96
N TYR A 65 -30.75 24.72 4.80
CA TYR A 65 -30.37 23.45 4.18
C TYR A 65 -29.31 23.63 3.09
N ALA A 66 -29.11 24.86 2.60
CA ALA A 66 -28.13 25.23 1.59
C ALA A 66 -27.45 26.57 1.90
N GLY A 67 -26.23 26.76 1.39
CA GLY A 67 -25.46 27.98 1.61
C GLY A 67 -24.05 27.89 1.03
N HIS A 68 -23.37 29.04 0.95
CA HIS A 68 -21.99 29.12 0.46
C HIS A 68 -21.22 30.13 1.30
N LEU A 69 -20.19 29.65 2.00
CA LEU A 69 -19.26 30.45 2.79
C LEU A 69 -17.86 30.37 2.20
N ASP A 70 -17.39 31.47 1.62
CA ASP A 70 -16.05 31.63 1.07
C ASP A 70 -15.21 32.44 2.08
N LEU A 71 -14.19 31.82 2.65
CA LEU A 71 -13.32 32.44 3.65
C LEU A 71 -12.33 33.41 3.02
N ASN A 72 -12.12 33.35 1.70
CA ASN A 72 -11.26 34.29 0.97
C ASN A 72 -9.86 34.48 1.60
N GLY A 73 -9.24 33.37 2.02
CA GLY A 73 -7.95 33.32 2.70
C GLY A 73 -7.94 33.80 4.15
N SER A 74 -9.12 33.94 4.78
CA SER A 74 -9.27 34.36 6.18
C SER A 74 -9.13 33.19 7.16
N LEU A 75 -8.87 33.52 8.44
CA LEU A 75 -8.88 32.60 9.56
C LEU A 75 -10.15 32.77 10.39
N LEU A 76 -10.89 31.68 10.63
CA LEU A 76 -12.01 31.63 11.56
C LEU A 76 -11.55 31.00 12.89
N LYS A 77 -11.27 31.82 13.90
CA LYS A 77 -10.81 31.41 15.23
C LYS A 77 -11.96 30.89 16.09
N ASN A 78 -11.80 29.71 16.71
CA ASN A 78 -12.82 29.12 17.60
C ASN A 78 -14.18 28.88 16.92
N PHE A 79 -14.16 28.72 15.60
CA PHE A 79 -15.36 28.64 14.78
C PHE A 79 -16.10 27.31 14.99
N HIS A 80 -17.40 27.44 15.25
CA HIS A 80 -18.33 26.32 15.24
C HIS A 80 -19.60 26.73 14.48
N ILE A 81 -20.11 25.85 13.62
CA ILE A 81 -21.33 26.10 12.86
C ILE A 81 -22.32 24.94 13.02
N LEU A 82 -23.60 25.29 13.16
CA LEU A 82 -24.71 24.35 13.28
C LEU A 82 -25.61 24.51 12.04
N VAL A 83 -25.62 23.52 11.15
CA VAL A 83 -26.30 23.59 9.83
C VAL A 83 -27.35 22.49 9.73
N ASN A 84 -28.56 22.84 9.27
CA ASN A 84 -29.66 21.89 8.99
C ASN A 84 -29.89 20.80 10.06
N LEU A 85 -30.10 21.18 11.33
CA LEU A 85 -30.30 20.23 12.45
C LEU A 85 -31.79 20.07 12.83
N ASN A 86 -32.72 20.40 11.94
CA ASN A 86 -34.15 20.28 12.23
C ASN A 86 -34.64 18.83 11.96
N ASP A 87 -35.23 18.19 12.97
CA ASP A 87 -35.67 16.78 12.93
C ASP A 87 -36.96 16.50 12.12
N ALA A 88 -37.71 17.53 11.69
CA ALA A 88 -39.12 17.35 11.29
C ALA A 88 -39.43 17.45 9.78
N GLY A 89 -38.44 17.63 8.89
CA GLY A 89 -38.74 18.10 7.53
C GLY A 89 -37.94 17.56 6.34
N ASN A 90 -37.01 16.63 6.53
CA ASN A 90 -36.14 16.21 5.43
C ASN A 90 -36.76 15.05 4.64
N ASP A 91 -37.48 15.40 3.57
CA ASP A 91 -37.85 14.46 2.51
C ASP A 91 -36.57 13.94 1.83
N TRP A 92 -36.36 12.61 1.88
CA TRP A 92 -35.25 11.92 1.20
C TRP A 92 -35.21 12.22 -0.31
N ARG A 93 -36.31 12.65 -0.93
CA ARG A 93 -36.32 13.06 -2.35
C ARG A 93 -35.57 14.37 -2.60
N GLN A 94 -35.35 15.19 -1.57
CA GLN A 94 -34.57 16.42 -1.67
C GLN A 94 -33.08 16.22 -1.42
N THR A 95 -32.61 14.99 -1.14
CA THR A 95 -31.20 14.71 -0.83
C THR A 95 -30.38 14.30 -2.07
N TYR A 96 -31.01 14.08 -3.23
CA TYR A 96 -30.30 13.72 -4.46
C TYR A 96 -29.35 14.82 -4.98
N PRO A 97 -28.25 14.45 -5.64
CA PRO A 97 -26.91 14.93 -5.29
C PRO A 97 -26.64 16.33 -5.83
N VAL A 98 -26.73 17.32 -4.95
CA VAL A 98 -26.16 18.65 -5.13
C VAL A 98 -25.51 19.02 -3.81
N GLY A 99 -24.24 19.45 -3.82
CA GLY A 99 -23.58 19.98 -2.63
C GLY A 99 -24.38 21.17 -2.12
N LYS A 100 -25.19 20.96 -1.07
CA LYS A 100 -26.13 21.97 -0.61
C LYS A 100 -25.41 23.08 0.12
N PHE A 101 -24.39 22.73 0.90
CA PHE A 101 -23.60 23.69 1.65
C PHE A 101 -22.11 23.62 1.29
N VAL A 102 -21.53 24.76 0.91
CA VAL A 102 -20.11 24.86 0.55
C VAL A 102 -19.39 25.75 1.57
N ILE A 103 -18.25 25.27 2.07
CA ILE A 103 -17.29 26.10 2.82
C ILE A 103 -15.93 25.99 2.12
N GLU A 104 -15.35 27.12 1.74
CA GLU A 104 -14.13 27.12 0.92
C GLU A 104 -13.10 28.20 1.27
N ASN A 105 -11.86 27.97 0.83
CA ASN A 105 -10.78 28.96 0.71
C ASN A 105 -10.35 29.64 2.03
N GLY A 106 -9.92 28.89 3.04
CA GLY A 106 -9.39 29.53 4.26
C GLY A 106 -8.97 28.60 5.37
N GLU A 107 -8.73 29.19 6.55
CA GLU A 107 -8.28 28.47 7.73
C GLU A 107 -9.34 28.49 8.83
N VAL A 108 -9.44 27.39 9.58
CA VAL A 108 -10.38 27.23 10.69
C VAL A 108 -9.66 26.64 11.91
N GLY A 109 -9.95 27.17 13.09
CA GLY A 109 -9.45 26.63 14.36
C GLY A 109 -8.61 27.64 15.14
N GLY A 110 -7.31 27.39 15.28
CA GLY A 110 -6.39 28.22 16.06
C GLY A 110 -5.18 28.69 15.26
N THR A 111 -4.35 29.53 15.88
CA THR A 111 -3.00 29.78 15.38
C THR A 111 -2.04 28.68 15.85
N TRP A 112 -0.88 28.53 15.21
CA TRP A 112 0.09 27.49 15.61
C TRP A 112 0.53 27.69 17.08
N GLY A 113 0.41 26.64 17.90
CA GLY A 113 0.69 26.70 19.34
C GLY A 113 -0.47 27.17 20.22
N GLU A 114 -1.60 27.57 19.64
CA GLU A 114 -2.81 27.97 20.37
C GLU A 114 -3.87 26.87 20.27
N ARG A 115 -4.39 26.43 21.43
CA ARG A 115 -5.52 25.52 21.51
C ARG A 115 -6.82 26.33 21.41
N PRO A 116 -7.70 26.06 20.40
CA PRO A 116 -8.97 26.78 20.29
C PRO A 116 -9.84 26.64 21.54
N ALA A 117 -10.59 27.69 21.86
CA ALA A 117 -11.68 27.60 22.81
C ALA A 117 -12.70 26.57 22.30
N ASN A 118 -13.17 25.69 23.19
CA ASN A 118 -14.13 24.63 22.86
C ASN A 118 -13.67 23.65 21.76
N TRP A 119 -12.36 23.41 21.62
CA TRP A 119 -11.79 22.38 20.73
C TRP A 119 -12.44 20.98 20.89
N GLU A 120 -13.11 20.71 22.03
CA GLU A 120 -13.86 19.48 22.32
C GLU A 120 -15.11 19.30 21.47
N VAL A 121 -15.56 20.38 20.80
CA VAL A 121 -16.76 20.41 19.98
C VAL A 121 -16.37 20.39 18.50
N PRO A 122 -17.07 19.61 17.65
CA PRO A 122 -16.86 19.65 16.22
C PRO A 122 -16.97 21.06 15.64
N VAL A 123 -16.08 21.42 14.71
CA VAL A 123 -16.13 22.68 13.95
C VAL A 123 -17.46 22.79 13.21
N ILE A 124 -17.91 21.70 12.58
CA ILE A 124 -19.16 21.66 11.83
C ILE A 124 -20.07 20.60 12.44
N LYS A 125 -21.30 20.99 12.80
CA LYS A 125 -22.40 20.06 13.08
C LYS A 125 -23.44 20.21 11.98
N THR A 126 -23.69 19.17 11.21
CA THR A 126 -24.54 19.26 10.02
C THR A 126 -25.61 18.17 9.91
N GLY A 127 -26.77 18.51 9.36
CA GLY A 127 -27.72 17.55 8.78
C GLY A 127 -27.96 17.76 7.30
N THR A 128 -27.04 18.42 6.62
CA THR A 128 -27.07 18.61 5.17
C THR A 128 -25.76 18.16 4.52
N GLN A 129 -25.84 17.86 3.24
CA GLN A 129 -24.69 17.49 2.42
C GLN A 129 -23.76 18.68 2.25
N MET A 130 -22.46 18.41 2.34
CA MET A 130 -21.46 19.46 2.31
C MET A 130 -20.35 19.19 1.31
N ARG A 131 -19.81 20.29 0.77
CA ARG A 131 -18.53 20.32 0.09
C ARG A 131 -17.59 21.24 0.84
N LEU A 132 -16.46 20.70 1.28
CA LEU A 132 -15.39 21.43 1.95
C LEU A 132 -14.20 21.52 0.98
N GLN A 133 -13.76 22.72 0.63
CA GLN A 133 -12.75 22.92 -0.42
C GLN A 133 -11.64 23.87 0.02
N HIS A 134 -10.37 23.53 -0.20
CA HIS A 134 -9.26 24.45 0.07
C HIS A 134 -9.28 24.97 1.52
N LEU A 135 -9.56 24.07 2.47
CA LEU A 135 -9.68 24.40 3.89
C LEU A 135 -8.50 23.87 4.67
N LYS A 136 -7.96 24.70 5.56
CA LYS A 136 -6.95 24.29 6.53
C LYS A 136 -7.53 24.29 7.94
N PHE A 137 -7.56 23.12 8.58
CA PHE A 137 -7.99 22.96 9.96
C PHE A 137 -6.77 22.97 10.88
N THR A 138 -6.56 24.06 11.62
CA THR A 138 -5.41 24.22 12.51
C THR A 138 -5.83 24.01 13.96
N ASN A 139 -5.24 23.02 14.64
CA ASN A 139 -5.54 22.62 16.02
C ASN A 139 -7.03 22.37 16.30
N ALA A 140 -7.77 21.86 15.30
CA ALA A 140 -9.21 21.64 15.36
C ALA A 140 -9.54 20.14 15.23
N PRO A 141 -9.26 19.32 16.27
CA PRO A 141 -9.25 17.86 16.16
C PRO A 141 -10.60 17.24 15.85
N TYR A 142 -11.70 17.96 16.01
CA TYR A 142 -13.01 17.47 15.60
C TYR A 142 -13.52 18.38 14.49
N MET A 143 -13.42 17.91 13.25
CA MET A 143 -13.79 18.70 12.07
C MET A 143 -15.30 18.70 11.86
N LEU A 144 -15.92 17.52 11.88
CA LEU A 144 -17.29 17.35 11.45
C LEU A 144 -18.03 16.37 12.37
N ALA A 145 -19.27 16.70 12.71
CA ALA A 145 -20.24 15.74 13.20
C ALA A 145 -21.56 15.89 12.47
N MET A 146 -22.24 14.78 12.23
CA MET A 146 -23.47 14.78 11.44
C MET A 146 -24.64 14.10 12.13
N VAL A 147 -25.85 14.61 11.92
CA VAL A 147 -27.05 13.93 12.41
C VAL A 147 -27.30 12.66 11.63
N ASN A 148 -27.88 11.69 12.32
CA ASN A 148 -28.31 10.41 11.77
C ASN A 148 -29.56 10.60 10.87
N GLN A 149 -29.37 11.08 9.63
CA GLN A 149 -30.43 11.37 8.64
C GLN A 149 -29.95 11.05 7.20
N TYR A 150 -30.82 10.82 6.22
CA TYR A 150 -30.41 10.53 4.83
C TYR A 150 -29.46 11.58 4.22
N LEU A 151 -28.16 11.32 4.22
CA LEU A 151 -27.16 12.09 3.47
C LEU A 151 -26.68 11.16 2.35
N ASP A 152 -26.66 11.63 1.11
CA ASP A 152 -26.25 10.81 -0.03
C ASP A 152 -24.80 11.12 -0.42
N TYR A 153 -24.31 12.32 -0.09
CA TYR A 153 -23.05 12.84 -0.62
C TYR A 153 -22.30 13.76 0.34
N MET A 154 -21.02 13.45 0.57
CA MET A 154 -20.06 14.30 1.28
C MET A 154 -18.75 14.40 0.50
N ALA A 155 -18.26 15.62 0.30
CA ALA A 155 -17.04 15.86 -0.48
C ALA A 155 -16.05 16.77 0.24
N PHE A 156 -14.79 16.34 0.24
CA PHE A 156 -13.64 17.05 0.78
C PHE A 156 -12.61 17.14 -0.33
N GLU A 157 -12.19 18.36 -0.67
CA GLU A 157 -11.23 18.61 -1.74
C GLU A 157 -10.15 19.56 -1.22
N ASP A 158 -8.89 19.15 -1.34
CA ASP A 158 -7.74 19.97 -0.94
C ASP A 158 -7.85 20.52 0.50
N CYS A 159 -8.27 19.63 1.41
CA CYS A 159 -8.37 19.96 2.83
C CYS A 159 -7.11 19.50 3.56
N LEU A 160 -6.52 20.40 4.34
CA LEU A 160 -5.33 20.15 5.14
C LEU A 160 -5.66 20.23 6.62
N TYR A 161 -5.32 19.19 7.37
CA TYR A 161 -5.38 19.21 8.82
C TYR A 161 -3.98 19.40 9.40
N ILE A 162 -3.85 20.32 10.36
CA ILE A 162 -2.60 20.67 11.02
C ILE A 162 -2.82 20.65 12.53
N GLU A 163 -2.19 19.72 13.23
CA GLU A 163 -2.27 19.62 14.69
C GLU A 163 -0.89 19.76 15.34
N ASN A 164 -0.82 20.55 16.40
CA ASN A 164 0.32 20.52 17.31
C ASN A 164 0.07 19.48 18.42
N HIS A 165 0.75 18.34 18.33
CA HIS A 165 0.60 17.23 19.29
C HIS A 165 0.91 17.60 20.74
N ALA A 166 1.72 18.64 20.98
CA ALA A 166 2.01 19.09 22.34
C ALA A 166 0.75 19.64 23.03
N LEU A 167 -0.26 20.07 22.26
CA LEU A 167 -1.53 20.59 22.78
C LEU A 167 -2.54 19.49 23.12
N PHE A 168 -2.41 18.31 22.51
CA PHE A 168 -3.33 17.18 22.66
C PHE A 168 -2.56 15.92 23.07
N GLN A 169 -2.32 15.81 24.39
CA GLN A 169 -1.63 14.67 25.00
C GLN A 169 -2.51 13.40 25.05
N GLU A 170 -1.95 12.29 25.55
CA GLU A 170 -2.64 10.99 25.56
C GLU A 170 -4.03 11.06 26.23
N ASN A 171 -4.99 10.33 25.66
CA ASN A 171 -6.38 10.23 26.12
C ASN A 171 -7.22 11.53 26.07
N VAL A 172 -6.67 12.63 25.55
CA VAL A 172 -7.40 13.90 25.38
C VAL A 172 -8.39 13.79 24.21
N LEU A 173 -7.97 13.19 23.09
CA LEU A 173 -8.83 13.03 21.92
C LEU A 173 -9.78 11.83 22.10
N LYS A 174 -11.06 12.11 22.37
CA LYS A 174 -12.11 11.12 22.66
C LYS A 174 -12.98 10.79 21.46
N LEU A 175 -12.93 11.59 20.39
CA LEU A 175 -13.68 11.40 19.15
C LEU A 175 -12.72 11.20 17.97
N ASP A 176 -13.22 10.82 16.80
CA ASP A 176 -12.46 10.80 15.54
C ASP A 176 -12.53 12.19 14.87
N ALA A 177 -11.85 12.46 13.75
CA ALA A 177 -11.94 13.78 13.10
C ALA A 177 -13.36 14.04 12.55
N ILE A 178 -14.01 12.99 12.04
CA ILE A 178 -15.38 12.97 11.55
C ILE A 178 -16.20 12.00 12.41
N ASN A 179 -17.34 12.48 12.92
CA ASN A 179 -18.18 11.79 13.90
C ASN A 179 -19.68 11.88 13.56
N VAL A 180 -20.50 11.32 14.43
CA VAL A 180 -21.97 11.45 14.38
C VAL A 180 -22.50 12.22 15.59
N ILE A 181 -23.68 12.79 15.44
CA ILE A 181 -24.46 13.42 16.51
C ILE A 181 -25.42 12.35 17.05
N GLY A 182 -25.25 12.00 18.32
CA GLY A 182 -26.11 11.05 19.03
C GLY A 182 -27.51 11.59 19.27
N THR A 183 -28.42 10.70 19.71
CA THR A 183 -29.80 11.05 20.08
C THR A 183 -29.91 12.06 21.23
N ASP A 184 -28.84 12.22 22.01
CA ASP A 184 -28.68 13.22 23.07
C ASP A 184 -28.17 14.58 22.55
N GLY A 185 -27.98 14.73 21.24
CA GLY A 185 -27.48 15.95 20.59
C GLY A 185 -25.96 16.16 20.70
N ASN A 186 -25.25 15.22 21.32
CA ASN A 186 -23.80 15.30 21.52
C ASN A 186 -23.03 14.53 20.44
N ALA A 187 -21.80 14.98 20.15
CA ALA A 187 -20.93 14.26 19.23
C ALA A 187 -20.46 12.95 19.86
N LYS A 188 -20.47 11.87 19.07
CA LYS A 188 -20.07 10.51 19.49
C LYS A 188 -19.25 9.87 18.40
N LYS A 189 -18.30 9.01 18.80
CA LYS A 189 -17.60 8.15 17.85
C LYS A 189 -18.61 7.32 17.08
N ILE A 190 -18.22 7.04 15.87
CA ILE A 190 -18.87 6.03 15.05
C ILE A 190 -18.42 4.66 15.57
N ASP A 191 -19.32 3.93 16.24
CA ASP A 191 -18.99 2.68 16.94
C ASP A 191 -19.88 1.48 16.53
N GLY A 192 -20.65 1.62 15.45
CA GLY A 192 -21.54 0.59 14.94
C GLY A 192 -22.86 0.44 15.72
N THR A 193 -23.00 1.00 16.91
CA THR A 193 -24.30 1.05 17.62
C THR A 193 -25.18 2.21 17.12
N ALA A 194 -24.53 3.26 16.59
CA ALA A 194 -25.20 4.32 15.86
C ALA A 194 -25.75 3.78 14.54
N GLN A 195 -27.07 3.67 14.42
CA GLN A 195 -27.70 2.92 13.34
C GLN A 195 -27.45 3.45 11.93
N ASN A 196 -27.00 4.68 11.68
CA ASN A 196 -26.61 5.07 10.33
C ASN A 196 -25.50 6.11 10.35
N LEU A 197 -24.35 5.77 9.77
CA LEU A 197 -23.58 6.80 9.10
C LEU A 197 -24.41 7.17 7.90
N ALA A 198 -24.86 8.41 7.92
CA ALA A 198 -25.57 9.04 6.85
C ALA A 198 -24.56 9.47 5.79
N GLY A 199 -24.61 8.85 4.61
CA GLY A 199 -23.71 9.17 3.51
C GLY A 199 -23.56 7.99 2.58
N ASP A 200 -24.40 7.91 1.55
CA ASP A 200 -24.27 6.86 0.51
C ASP A 200 -22.88 6.93 -0.14
N ALA A 201 -22.37 8.14 -0.39
CA ALA A 201 -21.07 8.39 -1.01
C ALA A 201 -20.22 9.44 -0.28
N TRP A 202 -18.98 9.08 0.01
CA TRP A 202 -17.95 9.93 0.59
C TRP A 202 -16.78 10.08 -0.38
N ILE A 203 -16.34 11.31 -0.63
CA ILE A 203 -15.21 11.59 -1.51
C ILE A 203 -14.20 12.47 -0.79
N PHE A 204 -12.96 12.00 -0.73
CA PHE A 204 -11.80 12.74 -0.28
C PHE A 204 -10.82 12.84 -1.42
N LYS A 205 -10.44 14.06 -1.81
CA LYS A 205 -9.49 14.31 -2.89
C LYS A 205 -8.42 15.27 -2.41
N GLN A 206 -7.16 14.84 -2.48
CA GLN A 206 -6.00 15.65 -2.05
C GLN A 206 -6.16 16.13 -0.60
N CYS A 207 -6.80 15.32 0.25
CA CYS A 207 -6.96 15.64 1.65
C CYS A 207 -5.77 15.09 2.43
N ASN A 208 -5.21 15.91 3.30
CA ASN A 208 -4.11 15.55 4.16
C ASN A 208 -4.58 15.57 5.61
N GLU A 209 -4.70 14.39 6.21
CA GLU A 209 -4.94 14.23 7.64
C GLU A 209 -3.61 14.12 8.36
N TRP A 210 -3.56 14.64 9.59
CA TRP A 210 -2.42 14.47 10.48
C TRP A 210 -2.78 13.56 11.65
N TYR A 211 -1.87 12.64 11.95
CA TYR A 211 -1.89 11.68 13.04
C TYR A 211 -1.60 12.24 14.41
N SER A 212 -2.27 11.71 15.43
CA SER A 212 -1.87 11.97 16.81
C SER A 212 -0.97 10.84 17.35
N PRO A 213 0.36 11.04 17.52
CA PRO A 213 1.26 10.06 18.14
C PRO A 213 0.88 9.74 19.58
N ASN A 214 0.21 10.69 20.24
CA ASN A 214 -0.25 10.54 21.59
C ASN A 214 -1.59 9.76 21.66
N ASN A 215 -2.23 9.45 20.53
CA ASN A 215 -3.50 8.74 20.54
C ASN A 215 -3.68 7.80 19.34
N LYS A 216 -3.33 6.53 19.54
CA LYS A 216 -3.45 5.47 18.53
C LYS A 216 -4.88 5.18 18.10
N ASP A 217 -5.87 5.54 18.92
CA ASP A 217 -7.29 5.33 18.63
C ASP A 217 -7.92 6.46 17.81
N TYR A 218 -7.26 7.62 17.71
CA TYR A 218 -7.70 8.73 16.88
C TYR A 218 -7.53 8.39 15.39
N LYS A 219 -8.56 8.64 14.58
CA LYS A 219 -8.65 8.31 13.15
C LYS A 219 -9.43 9.40 12.42
N MET A 220 -9.33 9.44 11.09
CA MET A 220 -10.09 10.40 10.28
C MET A 220 -11.59 10.18 10.43
N ILE A 221 -12.00 8.93 10.23
CA ILE A 221 -13.40 8.52 10.16
C ILE A 221 -13.47 6.99 10.31
N ALA A 222 -14.61 6.49 10.76
CA ALA A 222 -14.97 5.09 10.68
C ALA A 222 -16.12 4.91 9.68
N PHE A 223 -16.01 3.98 8.73
CA PHE A 223 -17.07 3.70 7.75
C PHE A 223 -17.87 2.45 8.16
N HIS A 224 -19.21 2.54 8.21
CA HIS A 224 -20.13 1.45 8.52
C HIS A 224 -21.44 1.58 7.71
N ASN A 225 -22.36 0.60 7.81
CA ASN A 225 -23.71 0.63 7.22
C ASN A 225 -23.81 1.16 5.78
N ASN A 226 -23.49 0.34 4.77
CA ASN A 226 -23.65 0.63 3.33
C ASN A 226 -22.87 1.83 2.77
N SER A 227 -21.97 2.46 3.54
CA SER A 227 -21.17 3.59 3.07
C SER A 227 -20.24 3.20 1.91
N ALA A 228 -20.27 3.96 0.81
CA ALA A 228 -19.21 3.95 -0.20
C ALA A 228 -18.28 5.14 0.02
N ALA A 229 -16.97 4.89 0.07
CA ALA A 229 -15.97 5.94 0.25
C ALA A 229 -14.87 5.84 -0.81
N THR A 230 -14.47 6.98 -1.35
CA THR A 230 -13.36 7.10 -2.30
C THR A 230 -12.37 8.13 -1.78
N MET A 231 -11.09 7.75 -1.75
CA MET A 231 -9.97 8.59 -1.35
C MET A 231 -8.97 8.65 -2.51
N ILE A 232 -8.58 9.85 -2.92
CA ILE A 232 -7.75 10.06 -4.11
C ILE A 232 -6.62 11.03 -3.78
N ASN A 233 -5.37 10.59 -3.96
CA ASN A 233 -4.17 11.41 -3.70
C ASN A 233 -4.15 12.01 -2.29
N CYS A 234 -4.68 11.31 -1.30
CA CYS A 234 -4.73 11.77 0.09
C CYS A 234 -3.47 11.33 0.85
N ILE A 235 -3.07 12.10 1.86
CA ILE A 235 -2.09 11.68 2.87
C ILE A 235 -2.87 11.40 4.16
N GLN A 236 -2.78 10.20 4.73
CA GLN A 236 -3.67 9.79 5.82
C GLN A 236 -2.98 8.96 6.91
N SER A 237 -3.41 9.15 8.16
CA SER A 237 -3.01 8.36 9.33
C SER A 237 -3.81 7.06 9.49
N GLY A 238 -5.06 7.06 9.00
CA GLY A 238 -5.90 5.86 8.86
C GLY A 238 -7.39 6.09 9.07
N PHE A 239 -8.19 5.09 8.72
CA PHE A 239 -9.64 5.06 8.88
C PHE A 239 -10.09 3.67 9.39
N ARG A 240 -11.30 3.57 9.95
CA ARG A 240 -11.85 2.27 10.38
C ARG A 240 -12.88 1.77 9.38
N ILE A 241 -13.00 0.44 9.21
CA ILE A 241 -14.06 -0.19 8.41
C ILE A 241 -14.81 -1.22 9.28
N GLY A 242 -16.14 -1.11 9.33
CA GLY A 242 -17.03 -2.04 10.03
C GLY A 242 -17.11 -1.81 11.55
N GLY A 243 -18.16 -2.34 12.17
CA GLY A 243 -18.59 -2.07 13.55
C GLY A 243 -19.69 -3.00 14.10
N SER A 244 -20.85 -3.17 13.44
CA SER A 244 -22.03 -3.94 13.93
C SER A 244 -22.69 -4.87 12.91
N TYR A 245 -23.73 -5.61 13.33
CA TYR A 245 -24.32 -6.81 12.69
C TYR A 245 -24.79 -6.68 11.21
N SER A 246 -24.70 -5.51 10.56
CA SER A 246 -25.22 -5.25 9.21
C SER A 246 -24.36 -4.32 8.33
N ASP A 247 -23.02 -4.43 8.41
CA ASP A 247 -22.12 -3.48 7.74
C ASP A 247 -21.69 -3.88 6.33
N TYR A 248 -22.03 -3.09 5.29
CA TYR A 248 -21.46 -3.24 3.94
C TYR A 248 -20.70 -1.98 3.50
N ALA A 249 -19.59 -1.65 4.16
CA ALA A 249 -18.78 -0.53 3.71
C ALA A 249 -17.89 -0.93 2.51
N ARG A 250 -17.77 -0.04 1.52
CA ARG A 250 -16.86 -0.19 0.38
C ARG A 250 -15.94 1.01 0.30
N VAL A 251 -14.65 0.80 0.53
CA VAL A 251 -13.67 1.88 0.51
C VAL A 251 -12.67 1.66 -0.63
N VAL A 252 -12.44 2.70 -1.43
CA VAL A 252 -11.46 2.70 -2.52
C VAL A 252 -10.46 3.82 -2.25
N CYS A 253 -9.18 3.47 -2.22
CA CYS A 253 -8.07 4.39 -2.04
C CYS A 253 -7.21 4.35 -3.31
N ILE A 254 -6.99 5.51 -3.94
CA ILE A 254 -6.27 5.64 -5.21
C ILE A 254 -5.11 6.60 -5.00
N SER A 255 -3.89 6.10 -5.21
CA SER A 255 -2.66 6.90 -5.13
C SER A 255 -2.51 7.66 -3.81
N CYS A 256 -3.05 7.11 -2.72
CA CYS A 256 -2.91 7.68 -1.38
C CYS A 256 -1.55 7.34 -0.77
N HIS A 257 -1.06 8.23 0.10
CA HIS A 257 0.10 8.03 0.95
C HIS A 257 -0.36 7.78 2.39
N TYR A 258 0.07 6.68 2.98
CA TYR A 258 -0.08 6.38 4.39
C TYR A 258 1.28 6.47 5.07
N GLU A 259 1.41 7.34 6.05
CA GLU A 259 2.63 7.51 6.86
C GLU A 259 2.31 6.96 8.28
N GLU A 260 3.23 6.21 8.94
CA GLU A 260 3.28 5.82 10.39
C GLU A 260 3.41 4.34 10.82
N GLU A 261 3.54 4.16 12.15
CA GLU A 261 3.81 2.94 12.93
C GLU A 261 2.53 2.19 13.38
N GLY A 262 2.49 0.86 13.20
CA GLY A 262 1.54 -0.02 13.91
C GLY A 262 0.79 -1.03 13.03
N SER A 263 -0.51 -1.20 13.27
CA SER A 263 -1.40 -1.95 12.37
C SER A 263 -1.68 -1.13 11.12
N MET A 264 -1.97 -1.78 9.98
CA MET A 264 -2.45 -1.10 8.77
C MET A 264 -3.45 0.03 9.09
N PRO A 265 -3.52 1.09 8.25
CA PRO A 265 -4.43 2.23 8.38
C PRO A 265 -5.91 1.85 8.25
N VAL A 266 -6.23 0.55 8.21
CA VAL A 266 -7.57 -0.02 8.26
C VAL A 266 -7.63 -1.05 9.37
N THR A 267 -8.47 -0.79 10.35
CA THR A 267 -8.87 -1.78 11.35
C THR A 267 -10.30 -2.24 11.08
N GLY A 268 -10.55 -3.53 11.32
CA GLY A 268 -11.87 -4.14 11.19
C GLY A 268 -12.62 -4.16 12.52
N GLY A 269 -13.87 -3.67 12.54
CA GLY A 269 -14.80 -3.89 13.66
C GLY A 269 -15.34 -5.33 13.71
N GLN A 270 -16.28 -5.65 14.60
CA GLN A 270 -16.73 -7.04 14.85
C GLN A 270 -17.32 -7.77 13.61
N TYR A 271 -17.84 -7.03 12.63
CA TYR A 271 -18.53 -7.56 11.43
C TYR A 271 -17.91 -7.15 10.10
N TRP A 272 -16.66 -6.69 10.15
CA TRP A 272 -15.89 -6.25 8.99
C TRP A 272 -15.82 -7.24 7.83
N TYR A 273 -16.16 -8.52 8.04
CA TYR A 273 -16.21 -9.56 7.01
C TYR A 273 -17.25 -9.33 5.90
N LEU A 274 -18.15 -8.38 6.10
CA LEU A 274 -19.16 -7.93 5.13
C LEU A 274 -18.72 -6.68 4.34
N CYS A 275 -17.62 -6.03 4.73
CA CYS A 275 -17.07 -4.85 4.08
C CYS A 275 -15.96 -5.21 3.07
N SER A 276 -15.55 -4.26 2.23
CA SER A 276 -14.44 -4.42 1.27
C SER A 276 -13.57 -3.16 1.18
N ALA A 277 -12.26 -3.35 0.93
CA ALA A 277 -11.33 -2.25 0.67
C ALA A 277 -10.48 -2.53 -0.57
N LEU A 278 -10.29 -1.53 -1.41
CA LEU A 278 -9.38 -1.57 -2.56
C LEU A 278 -8.36 -0.44 -2.43
N PHE A 279 -7.08 -0.81 -2.42
CA PHE A 279 -5.96 0.12 -2.52
C PHE A 279 -5.35 -0.02 -3.90
N LEU A 280 -5.26 1.08 -4.65
CA LEU A 280 -4.74 1.13 -6.00
C LEU A 280 -3.61 2.17 -6.09
N GLY A 281 -2.38 1.71 -6.31
CA GLY A 281 -1.23 2.61 -6.45
C GLY A 281 -0.86 3.34 -5.16
N CYS A 282 -1.30 2.86 -4.00
CA CYS A 282 -1.06 3.52 -2.71
C CYS A 282 0.37 3.27 -2.21
N PHE A 283 0.92 4.24 -1.51
CA PHE A 283 2.23 4.19 -0.88
C PHE A 283 2.08 4.13 0.63
N PHE A 284 2.70 3.15 1.28
CA PHE A 284 2.67 2.92 2.71
C PHE A 284 4.08 3.06 3.26
N TRP A 285 4.32 4.13 4.01
CA TRP A 285 5.60 4.51 4.60
C TRP A 285 5.60 4.28 6.10
N GLY A 286 6.17 3.17 6.55
CA GLY A 286 6.20 2.82 7.97
C GLY A 286 6.22 1.32 8.23
N ASN A 287 6.21 0.97 9.52
CA ASN A 287 6.18 -0.41 9.98
C ASN A 287 4.73 -0.86 10.19
N TYR A 288 4.12 -1.37 9.12
CA TYR A 288 2.74 -1.88 9.15
C TYR A 288 2.68 -3.40 9.23
N GLN A 289 1.73 -3.92 10.01
CA GLN A 289 1.25 -5.29 9.88
C GLN A 289 0.09 -5.35 8.89
N LEU A 290 0.24 -6.14 7.81
CA LEU A 290 -0.71 -6.33 6.72
C LEU A 290 -2.12 -6.65 7.21
N PHE A 291 -3.10 -5.93 6.67
CA PHE A 291 -4.51 -6.19 6.92
C PHE A 291 -4.98 -7.33 6.03
N ASN A 292 -4.76 -8.53 6.52
CA ASN A 292 -4.88 -9.75 5.75
C ASN A 292 -6.32 -10.30 5.73
N PHE A 293 -7.10 -9.95 4.71
CA PHE A 293 -8.49 -10.40 4.61
C PHE A 293 -9.09 -10.52 3.20
N LYS A 294 -10.04 -11.46 3.05
CA LYS A 294 -10.62 -11.89 1.76
C LYS A 294 -11.23 -10.80 0.89
N SER A 295 -11.76 -9.73 1.49
CA SER A 295 -12.41 -8.62 0.78
C SER A 295 -11.51 -7.40 0.61
N VAL A 296 -10.22 -7.53 0.95
CA VAL A 296 -9.22 -6.48 0.83
C VAL A 296 -8.30 -6.80 -0.34
N GLN A 297 -8.09 -5.79 -1.19
CA GLN A 297 -7.21 -5.88 -2.35
C GLN A 297 -6.21 -4.73 -2.34
N TYR A 298 -4.95 -5.07 -2.58
CA TYR A 298 -3.85 -4.14 -2.79
C TYR A 298 -3.36 -4.35 -4.22
N ILE A 299 -3.38 -3.32 -5.05
CA ILE A 299 -2.99 -3.39 -6.46
C ILE A 299 -1.99 -2.26 -6.74
N ASN A 300 -0.81 -2.59 -7.27
CA ASN A 300 0.26 -1.62 -7.57
C ASN A 300 0.72 -0.81 -6.34
N CYS A 301 0.54 -1.33 -5.12
CA CYS A 301 0.86 -0.61 -3.90
C CYS A 301 2.32 -0.81 -3.47
N THR A 302 2.93 0.19 -2.85
CA THR A 302 4.30 0.09 -2.33
C THR A 302 4.30 0.22 -0.82
N PHE A 303 4.95 -0.71 -0.13
CA PHE A 303 5.16 -0.76 1.30
C PHE A 303 6.65 -0.61 1.57
N VAL A 304 7.06 0.54 2.09
CA VAL A 304 8.46 0.81 2.41
C VAL A 304 8.70 0.54 3.88
N GLN A 305 9.45 -0.54 4.15
CA GLN A 305 10.07 -0.76 5.45
C GLN A 305 11.36 0.08 5.50
N THR A 306 11.41 1.07 6.38
CA THR A 306 12.51 2.04 6.38
C THR A 306 13.75 1.47 7.03
N ILE A 307 14.86 1.45 6.29
CA ILE A 307 16.14 0.90 6.73
C ILE A 307 16.90 1.83 7.69
N ASP A 308 16.68 3.14 7.57
CA ASP A 308 17.47 4.16 8.25
C ASP A 308 16.59 5.24 8.91
N ASN A 309 15.36 4.90 9.30
CA ASN A 309 14.58 5.83 10.10
C ASN A 309 15.06 5.71 11.55
N TYR A 310 15.84 6.68 12.03
CA TYR A 310 16.30 6.78 13.44
C TYR A 310 15.17 6.69 14.48
N ARG A 311 13.92 6.77 14.03
CA ARG A 311 12.71 6.67 14.85
C ARG A 311 12.22 5.22 15.07
N LEU A 312 12.65 4.24 14.24
CA LEU A 312 12.00 2.92 14.20
C LEU A 312 12.96 1.74 14.00
N PRO A 313 12.79 0.62 14.73
CA PRO A 313 13.50 -0.61 14.42
C PRO A 313 13.00 -1.20 13.09
N HIS A 314 13.94 -1.73 12.30
CA HIS A 314 13.64 -2.57 11.14
C HIS A 314 12.68 -3.70 11.49
N ARG A 315 11.72 -3.96 10.60
CA ARG A 315 10.81 -5.10 10.70
C ARG A 315 10.98 -5.99 9.47
N ASP A 316 10.97 -7.30 9.68
CA ASP A 316 11.12 -8.27 8.60
C ASP A 316 9.78 -8.52 7.88
N PHE A 317 9.85 -9.34 6.83
CA PHE A 317 8.67 -9.75 6.07
C PHE A 317 7.68 -10.57 6.93
N ALA A 318 8.19 -11.34 7.90
CA ALA A 318 7.36 -12.13 8.81
C ALA A 318 6.53 -11.22 9.73
N PHE A 319 7.08 -10.10 10.20
CA PHE A 319 6.32 -9.09 10.93
C PHE A 319 5.21 -8.49 10.05
N PHE A 320 5.53 -8.13 8.80
CA PHE A 320 4.56 -7.58 7.86
C PHE A 320 3.37 -8.52 7.65
N THR A 321 3.60 -9.82 7.45
CA THR A 321 2.52 -10.80 7.23
C THR A 321 1.92 -11.38 8.52
N ASN A 322 2.36 -10.91 9.69
CA ASN A 322 2.01 -11.48 11.00
C ASN A 322 2.29 -12.99 11.08
N GLY A 323 3.48 -13.40 10.62
CA GLY A 323 3.98 -14.77 10.62
C GLY A 323 3.36 -15.68 9.56
N LYS A 324 2.40 -15.21 8.76
CA LYS A 324 1.76 -16.00 7.71
C LYS A 324 2.62 -16.06 6.46
N TYR A 325 2.61 -17.20 5.79
CA TYR A 325 3.18 -17.30 4.45
C TYR A 325 2.30 -16.59 3.41
N LEU A 326 2.88 -16.16 2.28
CA LEU A 326 2.14 -15.49 1.18
C LEU A 326 0.90 -16.28 0.73
N HIS A 327 1.01 -17.61 0.65
CA HIS A 327 -0.07 -18.51 0.23
C HIS A 327 -1.18 -18.68 1.29
N GLU A 328 -0.97 -18.16 2.50
CA GLU A 328 -1.92 -18.16 3.62
C GLU A 328 -2.59 -16.79 3.77
N LEU A 329 -2.24 -15.82 2.91
CA LEU A 329 -2.83 -14.49 2.93
C LEU A 329 -4.22 -14.47 2.31
N ASP A 330 -5.23 -14.16 3.11
CA ASP A 330 -6.62 -13.91 2.74
C ASP A 330 -6.82 -12.69 1.85
N CYS A 331 -6.03 -11.63 2.00
CA CYS A 331 -6.07 -10.51 1.06
C CYS A 331 -5.46 -10.83 -0.30
N VAL A 332 -5.90 -10.08 -1.31
CA VAL A 332 -5.25 -10.04 -2.61
C VAL A 332 -4.17 -8.96 -2.60
N MET A 333 -2.93 -9.33 -2.90
CA MET A 333 -1.87 -8.38 -3.23
C MET A 333 -1.44 -8.65 -4.66
N GLN A 334 -1.54 -7.63 -5.52
CA GLN A 334 -1.22 -7.69 -6.93
C GLN A 334 -0.22 -6.60 -7.30
N ASN A 335 0.93 -6.98 -7.86
CA ASN A 335 2.00 -6.07 -8.28
C ASN A 335 2.42 -5.05 -7.19
N CYS A 336 2.53 -5.48 -5.93
CA CYS A 336 2.87 -4.63 -4.79
C CYS A 336 4.37 -4.71 -4.43
N GLY A 337 5.03 -3.61 -4.09
CA GLY A 337 6.39 -3.62 -3.52
C GLY A 337 6.36 -3.70 -1.98
N VAL A 338 7.20 -4.50 -1.32
CA VAL A 338 7.36 -4.61 0.15
C VAL A 338 8.84 -4.66 0.52
N GLY A 339 9.38 -3.59 1.13
CA GLY A 339 10.75 -3.55 1.64
C GLY A 339 11.82 -3.84 0.57
N GLY A 340 11.54 -3.49 -0.70
CA GLY A 340 12.41 -3.79 -1.84
C GLY A 340 12.14 -5.15 -2.53
N ASN A 341 11.19 -5.94 -2.05
CA ASN A 341 10.67 -7.15 -2.73
C ASN A 341 9.37 -6.81 -3.49
N TYR A 342 9.00 -7.52 -4.55
CA TYR A 342 7.70 -7.31 -5.24
C TYR A 342 6.82 -8.58 -5.13
N ILE A 343 5.54 -8.38 -4.77
CA ILE A 343 4.50 -9.41 -4.64
C ILE A 343 3.55 -9.25 -5.83
N ILE A 344 3.53 -10.22 -6.74
CA ILE A 344 2.83 -10.10 -8.03
C ILE A 344 1.36 -10.50 -7.93
N ASP A 345 1.00 -11.61 -7.27
CA ASP A 345 -0.40 -12.06 -7.12
C ASP A 345 -0.58 -13.14 -6.03
N THR A 346 -1.16 -12.79 -4.87
CA THR A 346 -1.47 -13.77 -3.81
C THR A 346 -2.65 -14.70 -4.14
N LYS A 347 -3.55 -14.31 -5.04
CA LYS A 347 -4.70 -15.12 -5.47
C LYS A 347 -4.23 -16.29 -6.33
N GLY A 348 -3.32 -16.03 -7.27
CA GLY A 348 -2.63 -17.05 -8.06
C GLY A 348 -1.90 -18.07 -7.19
N ILE A 349 -1.12 -17.61 -6.21
CA ILE A 349 -0.38 -18.47 -5.27
C ILE A 349 -1.33 -19.43 -4.53
N LYS A 350 -2.49 -18.95 -4.06
CA LYS A 350 -3.50 -19.76 -3.36
C LYS A 350 -4.14 -20.82 -4.26
N GLN A 351 -4.38 -20.49 -5.52
CA GLN A 351 -4.94 -21.43 -6.50
C GLN A 351 -3.96 -22.57 -6.81
N THR A 352 -2.66 -22.27 -6.86
CA THR A 352 -1.60 -23.28 -7.03
C THR A 352 -1.54 -24.28 -5.87
N ARG A 353 -1.77 -23.85 -4.62
CA ARG A 353 -1.82 -24.76 -3.45
C ARG A 353 -3.01 -25.72 -3.47
N LYS A 354 -4.16 -25.26 -3.98
CA LYS A 354 -5.39 -26.05 -4.10
C LYS A 354 -5.45 -26.88 -5.38
N SER A 355 -4.46 -26.74 -6.25
CA SER A 355 -4.36 -27.52 -7.47
C SER A 355 -4.08 -28.99 -7.15
N PRO A 356 -4.37 -29.92 -8.08
CA PRO A 356 -4.09 -31.34 -7.88
C PRO A 356 -2.68 -31.57 -7.36
N LYS A 357 -2.47 -32.62 -6.55
CA LYS A 357 -1.20 -32.93 -5.87
C LYS A 357 0.04 -32.80 -6.77
N LYS A 358 -0.12 -33.07 -8.07
CA LYS A 358 0.87 -32.88 -9.14
C LYS A 358 1.34 -31.42 -9.30
N THR A 359 0.43 -30.45 -9.31
CA THR A 359 0.71 -29.01 -9.46
C THR A 359 1.27 -28.40 -8.16
N TYR A 360 0.78 -28.85 -7.01
CA TYR A 360 1.32 -28.47 -5.70
C TYR A 360 2.76 -28.98 -5.50
N ASN A 361 3.02 -30.25 -5.84
CA ASN A 361 4.36 -30.82 -5.79
C ASN A 361 5.30 -30.08 -6.75
N LYS A 362 4.84 -29.74 -7.95
CA LYS A 362 5.60 -28.92 -8.91
C LYS A 362 6.03 -27.57 -8.30
N PHE A 363 5.13 -26.87 -7.59
CA PHE A 363 5.44 -25.61 -6.88
C PHE A 363 6.41 -25.81 -5.70
N MET A 364 6.25 -26.88 -4.93
CA MET A 364 7.16 -27.23 -3.82
C MET A 364 8.54 -27.70 -4.30
N ASP A 365 8.60 -28.35 -5.46
CA ASP A 365 9.84 -28.77 -6.12
C ASP A 365 10.61 -27.56 -6.68
N TYR A 366 9.91 -26.51 -7.15
CA TYR A 366 10.51 -25.22 -7.53
C TYR A 366 11.06 -24.41 -6.33
N LEU A 367 10.40 -24.45 -5.17
CA LEU A 367 10.89 -23.83 -3.93
C LEU A 367 12.05 -24.58 -3.28
N ASN A 368 12.26 -25.86 -3.62
CA ASN A 368 13.31 -26.73 -3.07
C ASN A 368 14.57 -26.86 -3.95
N ILE A 369 14.75 -26.00 -4.96
CA ILE A 369 16.05 -25.82 -5.63
C ILE A 369 17.03 -25.28 -4.57
N ALA A 370 18.09 -25.94 -4.09
CA ALA A 370 18.80 -27.12 -4.55
C ALA A 370 19.58 -27.75 -3.36
N ASN A 371 19.34 -29.02 -3.05
CA ASN A 371 20.35 -29.82 -2.34
C ASN A 371 21.29 -30.45 -3.36
N LEU A 372 22.26 -29.66 -3.84
CA LEU A 372 23.35 -30.18 -4.67
C LEU A 372 24.14 -31.18 -3.83
N SER A 373 24.03 -32.47 -4.13
CA SER A 373 24.78 -33.53 -3.45
C SER A 373 25.97 -33.94 -4.33
N THR A 374 27.12 -34.19 -3.72
CA THR A 374 28.28 -34.73 -4.45
C THR A 374 28.57 -36.14 -3.98
N LYS A 375 28.93 -37.01 -4.92
CA LYS A 375 29.45 -38.35 -4.64
C LYS A 375 30.80 -38.51 -5.33
N VAL A 376 31.69 -39.26 -4.69
CA VAL A 376 33.01 -39.61 -5.23
C VAL A 376 33.03 -41.12 -5.40
N MET A 377 33.36 -41.60 -6.60
CA MET A 377 33.41 -43.02 -6.91
C MET A 377 34.66 -43.32 -7.73
N GLN A 378 35.19 -44.53 -7.64
CA GLN A 378 36.27 -44.97 -8.53
C GLN A 378 35.68 -45.32 -9.90
N ASN A 379 36.33 -44.85 -10.98
CA ASN A 379 35.96 -45.18 -12.35
C ASN A 379 37.23 -45.45 -13.17
N TRP A 380 37.52 -46.73 -13.41
CA TRP A 380 38.78 -47.21 -13.96
C TRP A 380 38.92 -47.05 -15.47
N GLU A 381 37.80 -46.96 -16.18
CA GLU A 381 37.78 -47.01 -17.66
C GLU A 381 37.85 -45.61 -18.29
N HIS A 382 37.43 -44.57 -17.56
CA HIS A 382 37.13 -43.26 -18.15
C HIS A 382 37.72 -42.05 -17.43
N ALA A 383 38.05 -42.18 -16.13
CA ALA A 383 38.61 -41.08 -15.35
C ALA A 383 40.14 -41.05 -15.38
N LYS A 384 40.69 -39.82 -15.43
CA LYS A 384 42.10 -39.52 -15.27
C LYS A 384 42.28 -38.08 -14.76
N PHE A 385 42.47 -37.93 -13.47
CA PHE A 385 42.87 -36.66 -12.85
C PHE A 385 44.38 -36.46 -12.96
N ASN A 386 44.82 -35.29 -13.41
CA ASN A 386 46.24 -34.99 -13.61
C ASN A 386 47.07 -35.00 -12.31
N GLN A 387 46.42 -34.84 -11.15
CA GLN A 387 47.06 -34.79 -9.84
C GLN A 387 46.14 -35.38 -8.78
N THR A 388 46.70 -36.08 -7.79
CA THR A 388 45.99 -36.42 -6.55
C THR A 388 46.13 -35.28 -5.53
N GLY A 389 45.20 -35.19 -4.58
CA GLY A 389 45.16 -34.16 -3.56
C GLY A 389 43.80 -33.47 -3.47
N GLN A 390 43.76 -32.34 -2.76
CA GLN A 390 42.52 -31.61 -2.48
C GLN A 390 42.13 -30.69 -3.63
N TYR A 391 40.98 -30.95 -4.23
CA TYR A 391 40.34 -30.11 -5.24
C TYR A 391 39.22 -29.29 -4.61
N THR A 392 39.10 -28.02 -5.01
CA THR A 392 37.94 -27.18 -4.69
C THR A 392 36.99 -27.13 -5.89
N TYR A 393 35.75 -27.51 -5.67
CA TYR A 393 34.66 -27.34 -6.63
C TYR A 393 33.75 -26.20 -6.19
N GLU A 394 33.47 -25.32 -7.11
CA GLU A 394 32.48 -24.25 -6.99
C GLU A 394 31.46 -24.44 -8.10
N MET A 395 30.23 -24.80 -7.71
CA MET A 395 29.16 -25.12 -8.66
C MET A 395 28.04 -24.11 -8.54
N TYR A 396 27.67 -23.55 -9.68
CA TYR A 396 26.66 -22.52 -9.84
C TYR A 396 25.53 -23.06 -10.71
N VAL A 397 24.30 -23.00 -10.21
CA VAL A 397 23.10 -23.24 -11.01
C VAL A 397 22.74 -21.90 -11.67
N LEU A 398 22.92 -21.82 -12.98
CA LEU A 398 22.77 -20.60 -13.78
C LEU A 398 21.33 -20.37 -14.23
N ALA A 399 21.01 -19.08 -14.42
CA ALA A 399 19.94 -18.67 -15.32
C ALA A 399 20.37 -18.95 -16.76
N THR A 400 19.52 -19.59 -17.56
CA THR A 400 19.83 -20.14 -18.90
C THR A 400 20.37 -19.17 -19.94
N GLU A 401 20.28 -17.86 -19.68
CA GLU A 401 20.70 -16.83 -20.64
C GLU A 401 21.84 -15.95 -20.11
N LEU A 402 22.23 -16.09 -18.84
CA LEU A 402 23.21 -15.21 -18.19
C LEU A 402 24.22 -16.01 -17.38
N ASP A 403 25.39 -16.27 -17.97
CA ASP A 403 26.41 -17.14 -17.36
C ASP A 403 27.00 -16.62 -16.03
N ASN A 404 26.75 -15.36 -15.67
CA ASN A 404 27.29 -14.74 -14.45
C ASN A 404 26.27 -14.64 -13.30
N TYR A 405 25.03 -15.11 -13.50
CA TYR A 405 23.97 -15.08 -12.50
C TYR A 405 23.62 -16.50 -12.05
N SER A 406 23.60 -16.73 -10.74
CA SER A 406 23.28 -18.04 -10.18
C SER A 406 22.08 -17.99 -9.23
N TYR A 407 21.17 -18.95 -9.42
CA TYR A 407 20.04 -19.21 -8.53
C TYR A 407 20.49 -19.84 -7.22
N SER A 408 21.44 -20.76 -7.32
CA SER A 408 22.02 -21.47 -6.19
C SER A 408 23.49 -21.71 -6.42
N PHE A 409 24.23 -21.81 -5.33
CA PHE A 409 25.67 -21.96 -5.34
C PHE A 409 26.11 -22.91 -4.23
N LYS A 410 27.10 -23.75 -4.52
CA LYS A 410 27.76 -24.58 -3.53
C LYS A 410 29.27 -24.66 -3.78
N THR A 411 30.03 -24.49 -2.69
CA THR A 411 31.46 -24.82 -2.66
C THR A 411 31.66 -26.16 -1.96
N GLN A 412 32.52 -27.00 -2.51
CA GLN A 412 32.89 -28.26 -1.88
C GLN A 412 34.36 -28.60 -2.09
N GLN A 413 34.98 -29.09 -1.03
CA GLN A 413 36.33 -29.64 -1.06
C GLN A 413 36.25 -31.16 -1.25
N ILE A 414 36.99 -31.68 -2.22
CA ILE A 414 37.02 -33.11 -2.56
C ILE A 414 38.47 -33.56 -2.62
N ASN A 415 38.84 -34.53 -1.79
CA ASN A 415 40.17 -35.12 -1.82
C ASN A 415 40.21 -36.29 -2.81
N ILE A 416 40.99 -36.14 -3.88
CA ILE A 416 41.18 -37.18 -4.90
C ILE A 416 42.43 -37.97 -4.53
N THR A 417 42.25 -39.20 -4.04
CA THR A 417 43.36 -40.08 -3.61
C THR A 417 43.84 -41.01 -4.72
N ASN A 418 43.10 -41.13 -5.82
CA ASN A 418 43.41 -41.94 -6.99
C ASN A 418 43.07 -41.14 -8.27
N GLU A 419 43.96 -41.11 -9.25
CA GLU A 419 43.72 -40.45 -10.54
C GLU A 419 42.52 -41.03 -11.31
N ARG A 420 42.14 -42.28 -11.04
CA ARG A 420 40.97 -42.98 -11.61
C ARG A 420 39.68 -42.75 -10.81
N THR A 421 39.44 -41.51 -10.41
CA THR A 421 38.26 -41.11 -9.62
C THR A 421 37.27 -40.34 -10.49
N GLN A 422 35.99 -40.60 -10.36
CA GLN A 422 34.91 -39.78 -10.91
C GLN A 422 34.26 -38.96 -9.77
N VAL A 423 34.13 -37.65 -9.98
CA VAL A 423 33.34 -36.79 -9.10
C VAL A 423 31.99 -36.59 -9.75
N THR A 424 30.93 -36.91 -9.01
CA THR A 424 29.54 -36.70 -9.44
C THR A 424 28.93 -35.59 -8.61
N ALA A 425 28.31 -34.62 -9.26
CA ALA A 425 27.40 -33.68 -8.63
C ALA A 425 25.99 -33.91 -9.16
N LEU A 426 25.03 -34.01 -8.25
CA LEU A 426 23.64 -34.29 -8.56
C LEU A 426 22.76 -33.17 -8.05
N LEU A 427 21.97 -32.61 -8.96
CA LEU A 427 20.86 -31.72 -8.68
C LEU A 427 19.57 -32.52 -8.87
N GLY A 428 18.86 -32.75 -7.76
CA GLY A 428 17.60 -33.49 -7.78
C GLY A 428 16.45 -32.68 -8.39
N ASN A 429 15.52 -33.36 -9.06
CA ASN A 429 14.23 -32.81 -9.51
C ASN A 429 14.31 -31.54 -10.40
N ALA A 430 15.27 -31.48 -11.33
CA ALA A 430 15.36 -30.39 -12.29
C ALA A 430 14.31 -30.53 -13.41
N ILE A 431 13.69 -29.42 -13.81
CA ILE A 431 12.65 -29.37 -14.86
C ILE A 431 13.13 -28.48 -16.02
N GLY A 432 14.12 -28.96 -16.81
CA GLY A 432 14.59 -28.27 -18.03
C GLY A 432 15.12 -26.84 -17.83
N GLY A 433 15.78 -26.26 -18.84
CA GLY A 433 16.07 -24.83 -18.83
C GLY A 433 16.93 -24.34 -17.66
N PHE A 434 17.97 -25.10 -17.28
CA PHE A 434 19.02 -24.67 -16.34
C PHE A 434 20.40 -24.75 -16.98
N GLY A 435 21.30 -23.85 -16.60
CA GLY A 435 22.73 -23.99 -16.83
C GLY A 435 23.47 -24.42 -15.56
N ILE A 436 24.60 -25.11 -15.70
CA ILE A 436 25.59 -25.29 -14.63
C ILE A 436 26.89 -24.66 -15.10
N ARG A 437 27.46 -23.78 -14.26
CA ARG A 437 28.87 -23.41 -14.32
C ARG A 437 29.59 -24.09 -13.18
N ALA A 438 30.56 -24.93 -13.53
CA ALA A 438 31.43 -25.57 -12.57
C ALA A 438 32.83 -24.97 -12.68
N ILE A 439 33.40 -24.61 -11.54
CA ILE A 439 34.78 -24.14 -11.43
C ILE A 439 35.52 -25.13 -10.54
N ARG A 440 36.62 -25.67 -11.05
CA ARG A 440 37.50 -26.58 -10.33
C ARG A 440 38.85 -25.91 -10.12
N THR A 441 39.30 -25.85 -8.87
CA THR A 441 40.67 -25.46 -8.52
C THR A 441 41.43 -26.72 -8.11
N SER A 442 42.51 -27.04 -8.83
CA SER A 442 43.37 -28.20 -8.55
C SER A 442 44.35 -27.93 -7.40
N PRO A 443 45.01 -28.98 -6.85
CA PRO A 443 45.94 -28.84 -5.73
C PRO A 443 47.10 -27.87 -5.99
N ASN A 444 47.58 -27.80 -7.23
CA ASN A 444 48.60 -26.84 -7.68
C ASN A 444 48.08 -25.41 -7.90
N GLY A 445 46.80 -25.14 -7.62
CA GLY A 445 46.17 -23.83 -7.77
C GLY A 445 45.67 -23.50 -9.17
N GLU A 446 45.77 -24.40 -10.15
CA GLU A 446 45.22 -24.14 -11.48
C GLU A 446 43.69 -24.15 -11.46
N ILE A 447 43.09 -23.17 -12.15
CA ILE A 447 41.65 -22.97 -12.16
C ILE A 447 41.12 -23.38 -13.53
N HIS A 448 40.12 -24.25 -13.53
CA HIS A 448 39.43 -24.73 -14.70
C HIS A 448 37.95 -24.40 -14.58
N GLU A 449 37.33 -24.03 -15.70
CA GLU A 449 35.91 -23.72 -15.80
C GLU A 449 35.28 -24.56 -16.90
N THR A 450 34.04 -24.98 -16.65
CA THR A 450 33.14 -25.48 -17.67
C THR A 450 31.75 -24.87 -17.46
N ILE A 451 31.05 -24.63 -18.56
CA ILE A 451 29.70 -24.06 -18.58
C ILE A 451 28.88 -24.92 -19.51
N LEU A 452 27.79 -25.45 -19.00
CA LEU A 452 26.94 -26.39 -19.70
C LEU A 452 25.49 -25.97 -19.49
N HIS A 453 24.73 -25.93 -20.57
CA HIS A 453 23.30 -25.59 -20.54
C HIS A 453 22.51 -26.85 -20.88
N SER A 454 21.50 -27.17 -20.07
CA SER A 454 20.54 -28.21 -20.45
C SER A 454 19.70 -27.71 -21.61
N SER A 455 19.19 -28.61 -22.45
CA SER A 455 18.28 -28.23 -23.52
C SER A 455 17.09 -27.44 -22.95
N SER A 456 16.64 -26.42 -23.68
CA SER A 456 15.38 -25.73 -23.39
C SER A 456 14.16 -26.63 -23.57
N GLU A 457 14.32 -27.78 -24.24
CA GLU A 457 13.30 -28.82 -24.37
C GLU A 457 12.95 -29.38 -23.00
N ILE A 458 11.73 -29.06 -22.55
CA ILE A 458 11.17 -29.59 -21.31
C ILE A 458 10.81 -31.06 -21.54
N ALA A 459 11.31 -31.96 -20.69
CA ALA A 459 10.98 -33.38 -20.78
C ALA A 459 9.48 -33.61 -20.54
N ILE A 460 8.78 -34.17 -21.53
CA ILE A 460 7.37 -34.57 -21.46
C ILE A 460 7.33 -36.10 -21.42
N GLY A 461 6.67 -36.66 -20.41
CA GLY A 461 6.46 -38.10 -20.26
C GLY A 461 5.38 -38.63 -21.21
N ASP A 462 5.25 -39.95 -21.29
CA ASP A 462 4.29 -40.65 -22.16
C ASP A 462 2.82 -40.28 -21.88
N ASP A 463 2.55 -39.70 -20.70
CA ASP A 463 1.24 -39.19 -20.27
C ASP A 463 1.01 -37.71 -20.66
N GLY A 464 1.90 -37.12 -21.46
CA GLY A 464 1.84 -35.72 -21.89
C GLY A 464 2.21 -34.71 -20.80
N ASN A 465 2.72 -35.14 -19.63
CA ASN A 465 3.08 -34.25 -18.53
C ASN A 465 4.57 -34.00 -18.41
N LEU A 466 4.95 -32.84 -17.85
CA LEU A 466 6.34 -32.54 -17.56
C LEU A 466 6.90 -33.54 -16.54
N VAL A 467 8.05 -34.13 -16.84
CA VAL A 467 8.76 -35.07 -15.95
C VAL A 467 9.98 -34.36 -15.37
N ALA A 468 10.02 -34.24 -14.04
CA ALA A 468 11.23 -33.80 -13.33
C ALA A 468 12.31 -34.88 -13.46
N ARG A 469 13.52 -34.48 -13.84
CA ARG A 469 14.67 -35.39 -14.02
C ARG A 469 15.82 -34.94 -13.12
N ASN A 470 16.61 -35.89 -12.63
CA ASN A 470 17.83 -35.55 -11.92
C ASN A 470 18.86 -35.06 -12.93
N LEU A 471 19.43 -33.89 -12.68
CA LEU A 471 20.50 -33.33 -13.47
C LEU A 471 21.82 -33.74 -12.84
N VAL A 472 22.72 -34.28 -13.66
CA VAL A 472 23.95 -34.91 -13.23
C VAL A 472 25.11 -34.26 -13.96
N PHE A 473 26.15 -33.93 -13.20
CA PHE A 473 27.45 -33.50 -13.70
C PHE A 473 28.48 -34.52 -13.26
N HIS A 474 29.29 -35.00 -14.20
CA HIS A 474 30.45 -35.84 -13.89
C HIS A 474 31.74 -35.15 -14.29
N ASP A 475 32.71 -35.18 -13.38
CA ASP A 475 34.09 -34.83 -13.67
C ASP A 475 34.96 -36.09 -13.64
N TYR A 476 35.62 -36.33 -14.76
CA TYR A 476 36.55 -37.43 -15.00
C TYR A 476 38.01 -36.96 -14.94
N GLY A 477 38.28 -35.70 -14.60
CA GLY A 477 39.62 -35.14 -14.51
C GLY A 477 40.01 -34.38 -15.77
N GLU A 478 40.37 -35.10 -16.83
CA GLU A 478 40.71 -34.51 -18.14
C GLU A 478 39.48 -33.95 -18.88
N TRP A 479 38.29 -34.47 -18.59
CA TRP A 479 37.04 -34.07 -19.23
C TRP A 479 35.87 -34.19 -18.25
N CYS A 480 34.73 -33.60 -18.62
CA CYS A 480 33.49 -33.68 -17.85
C CYS A 480 32.30 -33.91 -18.78
N ASP A 481 31.22 -34.45 -18.23
CA ASP A 481 29.91 -34.50 -18.88
C ASP A 481 28.80 -33.95 -17.99
N PHE A 482 27.65 -33.72 -18.62
CA PHE A 482 26.48 -33.14 -18.01
C PHE A 482 25.23 -33.57 -18.76
N GLY A 483 24.17 -33.91 -18.02
CA GLY A 483 22.90 -34.27 -18.61
C GLY A 483 21.86 -34.68 -17.57
N PHE A 484 20.71 -35.15 -18.06
CA PHE A 484 19.71 -35.78 -17.20
C PHE A 484 20.04 -37.26 -17.00
N ASN A 485 19.76 -37.79 -15.81
CA ASN A 485 20.16 -39.15 -15.40
C ASN A 485 19.69 -40.27 -16.35
N ASP A 486 18.60 -40.07 -17.10
CA ASP A 486 18.02 -41.05 -18.03
C ASP A 486 18.34 -40.76 -19.50
N ASP A 487 19.03 -39.64 -19.77
CA ASP A 487 19.24 -39.07 -21.10
C ASP A 487 20.60 -38.36 -21.15
N ILE A 488 21.65 -39.03 -20.65
CA ILE A 488 23.04 -38.62 -20.86
C ILE A 488 23.30 -38.83 -22.35
N LYS A 489 22.80 -37.89 -23.16
CA LYS A 489 23.14 -37.82 -24.57
C LYS A 489 24.65 -37.66 -24.61
N THR A 490 25.30 -38.61 -25.26
CA THR A 490 26.70 -38.60 -25.68
C THR A 490 26.96 -37.41 -26.61
N GLN A 491 26.91 -36.19 -26.08
CA GLN A 491 27.13 -34.96 -26.81
C GLN A 491 28.41 -34.28 -26.31
N LEU A 492 29.48 -34.65 -27.02
CA LEU A 492 30.75 -33.97 -27.25
C LEU A 492 31.62 -33.65 -26.01
N PRO A 493 32.92 -34.02 -26.03
CA PRO A 493 33.85 -33.76 -24.94
C PRO A 493 34.13 -32.27 -24.82
N ASN A 494 33.41 -31.57 -23.95
CA ASN A 494 33.69 -30.18 -23.62
C ASN A 494 34.76 -30.15 -22.52
N ILE A 495 35.99 -29.94 -22.97
CA ILE A 495 37.21 -29.92 -22.19
C ILE A 495 37.15 -28.74 -21.19
N TRP A 496 37.45 -29.02 -19.93
CA TRP A 496 37.74 -28.02 -18.91
C TRP A 496 38.61 -26.88 -19.46
N LYS A 497 38.10 -25.65 -19.45
CA LYS A 497 38.84 -24.47 -19.90
C LYS A 497 39.70 -23.94 -18.77
N LYS A 498 41.03 -23.95 -18.92
CA LYS A 498 41.93 -23.29 -17.97
C LYS A 498 41.70 -21.77 -18.00
N ILE A 499 41.47 -21.16 -16.85
CA ILE A 499 41.24 -19.72 -16.68
C ILE A 499 42.26 -19.13 -15.71
N SER A 500 42.65 -17.88 -15.93
CA SER A 500 43.62 -17.18 -15.08
C SER A 500 43.01 -16.55 -13.82
N LYS A 501 41.68 -16.35 -13.82
CA LYS A 501 40.93 -15.76 -12.71
C LYS A 501 39.48 -16.25 -12.73
N LYS A 502 38.90 -16.50 -11.56
CA LYS A 502 37.48 -16.86 -11.42
C LYS A 502 36.58 -15.72 -11.92
N PRO A 503 35.49 -16.02 -12.65
CA PRO A 503 34.51 -15.02 -13.04
C PRO A 503 33.84 -14.40 -11.80
N ASN A 504 33.43 -13.14 -11.94
CA ASN A 504 32.60 -12.48 -10.93
C ASN A 504 31.17 -13.02 -11.05
N MET A 505 30.71 -13.74 -10.03
CA MET A 505 29.38 -14.33 -9.98
C MET A 505 28.45 -13.54 -9.06
N ILE A 506 27.22 -13.31 -9.51
CA ILE A 506 26.11 -12.82 -8.68
C ILE A 506 25.36 -14.05 -8.14
N LYS A 507 25.29 -14.18 -6.81
CA LYS A 507 24.86 -15.42 -6.12
C LYS A 507 23.51 -15.27 -5.42
N ASN A 508 22.82 -16.40 -5.25
CA ASN A 508 21.57 -16.53 -4.49
C ASN A 508 20.46 -15.58 -4.97
N MET A 509 20.29 -15.50 -6.28
CA MET A 509 19.12 -14.85 -6.87
C MET A 509 17.89 -15.72 -6.54
N GLN A 510 17.21 -15.43 -5.42
CA GLN A 510 15.92 -16.04 -5.13
C GLN A 510 14.92 -15.57 -6.19
N MET A 511 14.58 -16.44 -7.13
CA MET A 511 13.42 -16.23 -8.00
C MET A 511 12.19 -16.77 -7.28
N LEU A 512 11.24 -15.89 -7.01
CA LEU A 512 9.89 -16.30 -6.63
C LEU A 512 9.01 -16.16 -7.87
N GLU A 513 8.61 -17.30 -8.44
CA GLU A 513 7.61 -17.33 -9.51
C GLU A 513 6.21 -17.36 -8.90
N ALA A 514 5.36 -16.43 -9.34
CA ALA A 514 3.91 -16.55 -9.21
C ALA A 514 3.28 -16.02 -10.51
N ASN A 515 2.62 -16.91 -11.25
CA ASN A 515 1.92 -16.62 -12.50
C ASN A 515 2.79 -16.03 -13.65
N GLY A 516 3.98 -16.59 -13.89
CA GLY A 516 4.66 -16.42 -15.19
C GLY A 516 5.38 -15.10 -15.43
N VAL A 517 5.86 -14.40 -14.39
CA VAL A 517 6.79 -13.27 -14.52
C VAL A 517 7.94 -13.41 -13.53
N LEU A 518 9.18 -13.28 -14.02
CA LEU A 518 10.42 -13.31 -13.25
C LEU A 518 10.80 -11.88 -12.81
N VAL A 519 11.28 -11.67 -11.59
CA VAL A 519 11.85 -10.38 -11.17
C VAL A 519 13.17 -10.57 -10.43
N THR A 520 14.17 -9.78 -10.80
CA THR A 520 15.49 -9.66 -10.17
C THR A 520 15.57 -8.42 -9.26
N LYS A 521 16.53 -8.41 -8.32
CA LYS A 521 16.73 -7.37 -7.29
C LYS A 521 17.09 -5.97 -7.83
N ASP A 522 17.26 -5.80 -9.15
CA ASP A 522 17.82 -4.61 -9.79
C ASP A 522 16.81 -3.80 -10.64
N ASN A 523 15.51 -4.05 -10.50
CA ASN A 523 14.44 -3.35 -11.25
C ASN A 523 14.49 -3.51 -12.78
N SER A 524 15.19 -4.52 -13.33
CA SER A 524 15.08 -4.82 -14.75
C SER A 524 13.70 -5.42 -15.08
N THR A 525 13.06 -4.92 -16.16
CA THR A 525 11.72 -5.34 -16.56
C THR A 525 11.81 -6.58 -17.46
N ILE A 526 11.27 -7.71 -17.01
CA ILE A 526 11.11 -8.92 -17.83
C ILE A 526 9.66 -8.95 -18.31
N THR A 527 9.40 -8.54 -19.55
CA THR A 527 8.08 -8.67 -20.16
C THR A 527 7.96 -10.04 -20.82
N THR A 528 6.95 -10.82 -20.43
CA THR A 528 6.50 -11.97 -21.22
C THR A 528 5.55 -11.48 -22.31
N ASP A 529 5.80 -11.86 -23.55
CA ASP A 529 4.73 -11.84 -24.53
C ASP A 529 3.86 -13.10 -24.39
N ILE A 530 2.73 -13.10 -25.07
CA ILE A 530 1.64 -14.07 -24.99
C ILE A 530 2.09 -15.48 -25.43
N SER A 531 3.33 -15.65 -25.89
CA SER A 531 3.91 -16.92 -26.35
C SER A 531 4.91 -17.56 -25.38
N GLY A 532 5.22 -16.94 -24.24
CA GLY A 532 6.02 -17.59 -23.18
C GLY A 532 7.51 -17.76 -23.50
N MET A 533 8.06 -17.02 -24.46
CA MET A 533 9.51 -16.93 -24.66
C MET A 533 10.10 -15.69 -23.98
N ILE A 534 11.22 -15.88 -23.29
CA ILE A 534 11.96 -14.85 -22.56
C ILE A 534 12.77 -14.01 -23.57
N GLN A 535 12.62 -12.69 -23.54
CA GLN A 535 13.59 -11.76 -24.13
C GLN A 535 13.99 -10.72 -23.08
N VAL A 536 15.29 -10.69 -22.75
CA VAL A 536 15.87 -9.65 -21.89
C VAL A 536 16.20 -8.43 -22.75
N LYS A 537 15.49 -7.32 -22.56
CA LYS A 537 15.87 -6.02 -23.17
C LYS A 537 16.39 -5.08 -22.09
N LYS A 538 17.62 -4.62 -22.28
CA LYS A 538 18.31 -3.67 -21.39
C LYS A 538 17.64 -2.28 -21.51
N ALA A 539 17.48 -1.59 -20.38
CA ALA A 539 17.32 -0.13 -20.38
C ALA A 539 18.65 0.54 -20.74
#